data_AF-A0A1H9SR70-F1
#
_entry.id   AF-A0A1H9SR70-F1
#
_cell.length_a   1.000
_cell.length_b   1.000
_cell.length_c   1.000
_cell.angle_alpha   90.00
_cell.angle_beta   90.00
_cell.angle_gamma   90.00
#
_symmetry.space_group_name_H-M   'P 1'
#
loop_
_entity.id
_entity.type
_entity.pdbx_description
1 polymer ?
#
loop_
_entity_poly.entity_id
_entity_poly.type
_entity_poly.pdbx_seq_one_letter_code
_entity_poly.pdbx_strand_id
1 'polypeptide(L)'
;MTLRFSHIGRKLLTSLVAGGLIAPALVVAGGAAPAFAAPDECPPPGLMPAVDNDGINGIATEPGGAIISGAQRQRLGANQALDPFGDFDQRLQNESRTLMAVEPTGMMRNPWGGRFEPLGDGVSSLQVFMLTAAQASAVTEIDFANVPGNTPILINITGGPVTMSGLSWVPIDGVRVDDPASSSTALGNAASRIAWNFATATAVAITGSSQFVGAILAPEAGTTEAR
;
A
#
# COMPACT_ATOMS: atom_id res chain seq x y z
N MET A 1 19.82 29.20 45.07
CA MET A 1 19.65 29.18 43.61
C MET A 1 18.18 29.48 43.36
N THR A 2 17.89 30.70 42.92
CA THR A 2 16.55 31.32 42.99
C THR A 2 16.14 31.71 41.59
N LEU A 3 15.01 31.20 41.10
CA LEU A 3 14.37 31.75 39.89
C LEU A 3 12.87 31.89 40.14
N ARG A 4 12.45 33.15 40.28
CA ARG A 4 11.06 33.63 40.19
C ARG A 4 10.83 34.07 38.73
N PHE A 5 9.68 33.75 38.15
CA PHE A 5 9.19 34.43 36.95
C PHE A 5 7.88 35.15 37.26
N SER A 6 7.92 36.48 37.13
CA SER A 6 6.79 37.41 37.22
C SER A 6 6.42 37.88 35.82
N HIS A 7 5.11 38.08 35.63
CA HIS A 7 4.43 38.63 34.45
C HIS A 7 4.96 39.99 33.95
N ILE A 8 4.58 40.31 32.69
CA ILE A 8 4.29 41.61 32.01
C ILE A 8 4.86 41.51 30.57
N GLY A 9 4.19 41.83 29.45
CA GLY A 9 2.90 42.47 29.20
C GLY A 9 2.58 42.56 27.69
N ARG A 10 1.33 42.95 27.40
CA ARG A 10 0.67 43.18 26.10
C ARG A 10 1.39 44.13 25.11
N LYS A 11 1.16 43.93 23.80
CA LYS A 11 0.67 44.90 22.78
C LYS A 11 0.62 44.21 21.39
N LEU A 12 -0.55 43.97 20.76
CA LEU A 12 -1.37 44.85 19.89
C LEU A 12 -0.66 45.36 18.63
N LEU A 13 -1.04 44.86 17.45
CA LEU A 13 -1.17 45.63 16.20
C LEU A 13 -1.91 44.83 15.11
N THR A 14 -2.62 45.60 14.28
CA THR A 14 -3.82 45.27 13.52
C THR A 14 -3.56 45.54 12.03
N SER A 15 -4.15 44.72 11.14
CA SER A 15 -4.64 45.01 9.77
C SER A 15 -3.69 45.59 8.69
N LEU A 16 -3.68 44.94 7.51
CA LEU A 16 -3.91 45.64 6.23
C LEU A 16 -4.57 44.73 5.18
N VAL A 17 -5.63 45.25 4.57
CA VAL A 17 -6.40 44.75 3.42
C VAL A 17 -5.94 45.48 2.14
N ALA A 18 -5.89 44.78 1.00
CA ALA A 18 -6.19 45.23 -0.38
C ALA A 18 -5.45 44.31 -1.38
N GLY A 19 -5.98 43.91 -2.53
CA GLY A 19 -7.19 44.29 -3.24
C GLY A 19 -7.42 43.32 -4.41
N GLY A 20 -8.65 43.29 -4.90
CA GLY A 20 -9.08 42.42 -6.00
C GLY A 20 -8.73 42.96 -7.39
N LEU A 21 -8.93 42.09 -8.39
CA LEU A 21 -9.12 42.43 -9.79
C LEU A 21 -10.12 41.45 -10.41
N ILE A 22 -11.05 42.01 -11.19
CA ILE A 22 -12.28 41.38 -11.70
C ILE A 22 -12.14 41.13 -13.21
N ALA A 23 -12.81 40.07 -13.69
CA ALA A 23 -13.52 39.90 -14.98
C ALA A 23 -12.84 39.14 -16.15
N PRO A 24 -13.60 38.56 -17.12
CA PRO A 24 -15.04 38.27 -17.17
C PRO A 24 -15.38 36.79 -17.49
N ALA A 25 -16.66 36.45 -17.28
CA ALA A 25 -17.27 35.18 -17.68
C ALA A 25 -17.52 35.11 -19.19
N LEU A 26 -17.17 33.97 -19.81
CA LEU A 26 -17.64 33.58 -21.14
C LEU A 26 -18.79 32.58 -20.98
N VAL A 27 -19.99 32.99 -21.39
CA VAL A 27 -21.16 32.13 -21.51
C VAL A 27 -21.09 31.41 -22.86
N VAL A 28 -21.04 30.08 -22.83
CA VAL A 28 -21.41 29.25 -23.97
C VAL A 28 -22.69 28.51 -23.58
N ALA A 29 -23.78 28.84 -24.28
CA ALA A 29 -25.03 28.08 -24.23
C ALA A 29 -25.06 27.10 -25.40
N GLY A 30 -25.53 25.87 -25.15
CA GLY A 30 -26.12 25.01 -26.18
C GLY A 30 -25.54 23.60 -26.30
N GLY A 31 -26.15 22.65 -25.58
CA GLY A 31 -26.01 21.22 -25.80
C GLY A 31 -26.55 20.45 -24.61
N ALA A 32 -27.81 20.02 -24.66
CA ALA A 32 -28.41 19.21 -23.59
C ALA A 32 -27.59 17.94 -23.39
N ALA A 33 -27.02 17.77 -22.19
CA ALA A 33 -26.47 16.50 -21.77
C ALA A 33 -27.60 15.45 -21.69
N PRO A 34 -27.36 14.17 -22.03
CA PRO A 34 -28.32 13.13 -21.72
C PRO A 34 -28.56 13.12 -20.21
N ALA A 35 -29.82 12.97 -19.81
CA ALA A 35 -30.18 12.87 -18.41
C ALA A 35 -29.48 11.66 -17.79
N PHE A 36 -28.39 11.89 -17.08
CA PHE A 36 -27.86 10.92 -16.15
C PHE A 36 -28.79 10.91 -14.93
N ALA A 37 -29.33 9.74 -14.61
CA ALA A 37 -30.08 9.53 -13.39
C ALA A 37 -29.22 9.98 -12.18
N ALA A 38 -29.85 10.68 -11.25
CA ALA A 38 -29.19 11.06 -10.00
C ALA A 38 -28.78 9.79 -9.21
N PRO A 39 -27.76 9.85 -8.33
CA PRO A 39 -27.08 8.68 -7.77
C PRO A 39 -27.91 7.69 -6.95
N ASP A 40 -29.19 7.97 -6.65
CA ASP A 40 -29.98 7.19 -5.69
C ASP A 40 -31.38 6.76 -6.18
N GLU A 41 -31.66 6.87 -7.49
CA GLU A 41 -32.94 6.38 -8.05
C GLU A 41 -32.70 5.18 -8.98
N CYS A 42 -32.98 3.97 -8.47
CA CYS A 42 -33.18 2.82 -9.35
C CYS A 42 -34.38 3.09 -10.27
N PRO A 43 -34.28 2.90 -11.59
CA PRO A 43 -35.42 3.07 -12.48
C PRO A 43 -36.55 2.09 -12.09
N PRO A 44 -37.82 2.49 -12.25
CA PRO A 44 -38.97 1.64 -11.96
C PRO A 44 -38.87 0.27 -12.69
N PRO A 45 -39.35 -0.83 -12.07
CA PRO A 45 -39.38 -2.15 -12.69
C PRO A 45 -40.09 -2.09 -14.06
N GLY A 46 -39.42 -2.52 -15.11
CA GLY A 46 -39.96 -2.52 -16.49
C GLY A 46 -39.45 -1.40 -17.41
N LEU A 47 -38.61 -0.48 -16.91
CA LEU A 47 -37.89 0.52 -17.74
C LEU A 47 -36.41 0.19 -17.97
N MET A 48 -35.99 -1.04 -17.66
CA MET A 48 -34.72 -1.56 -18.17
C MET A 48 -34.90 -1.78 -19.68
N PRO A 49 -34.07 -1.19 -20.55
CA PRO A 49 -34.05 -1.56 -21.96
C PRO A 49 -33.85 -3.07 -22.05
N ALA A 50 -34.58 -3.73 -22.96
CA ALA A 50 -34.40 -5.16 -23.20
C ALA A 50 -32.92 -5.42 -23.47
N VAL A 51 -32.35 -6.39 -22.76
CA VAL A 51 -31.04 -6.95 -23.12
C VAL A 51 -31.31 -7.80 -24.34
N ASP A 52 -31.34 -7.16 -25.51
CA ASP A 52 -31.39 -7.87 -26.78
C ASP A 52 -30.09 -8.66 -26.89
N ASN A 53 -30.22 -9.98 -26.82
CA ASN A 53 -29.10 -10.92 -26.93
C ASN A 53 -28.58 -11.02 -28.39
N ASP A 54 -29.11 -10.19 -29.29
CA ASP A 54 -28.74 -10.10 -30.70
C ASP A 54 -27.52 -9.19 -30.88
N GLY A 55 -26.35 -9.67 -30.44
CA GLY A 55 -25.09 -8.97 -30.76
C GLY A 55 -23.83 -9.40 -30.03
N ILE A 56 -23.89 -10.24 -29.00
CA ILE A 56 -22.68 -10.74 -28.33
C ILE A 56 -22.16 -11.98 -29.07
N ASN A 57 -21.53 -11.75 -30.23
CA ASN A 57 -20.74 -12.77 -30.93
C ASN A 57 -19.25 -12.42 -30.96
N GLY A 58 -18.81 -11.51 -30.08
CA GLY A 58 -17.40 -11.16 -29.89
C GLY A 58 -16.91 -11.60 -28.53
N ILE A 59 -16.00 -12.58 -28.50
CA ILE A 59 -15.17 -12.82 -27.32
C ILE A 59 -14.30 -11.57 -27.11
N ALA A 60 -14.41 -10.93 -25.95
CA ALA A 60 -13.41 -9.97 -25.51
C ALA A 60 -12.12 -10.74 -25.24
N THR A 61 -11.15 -10.64 -26.15
CA THR A 61 -9.87 -11.35 -26.10
C THR A 61 -8.83 -10.68 -25.19
N GLU A 62 -9.12 -9.51 -24.60
CA GLU A 62 -8.18 -8.71 -23.80
C GLU A 62 -8.90 -8.03 -22.61
N PRO A 63 -8.22 -7.80 -21.47
CA PRO A 63 -8.77 -7.05 -20.34
C PRO A 63 -9.10 -5.59 -20.72
N GLY A 64 -10.32 -5.13 -20.45
CA GLY A 64 -10.74 -3.73 -20.65
C GLY A 64 -11.46 -3.42 -21.97
N GLY A 65 -11.85 -4.42 -22.76
CA GLY A 65 -12.73 -4.22 -23.92
C GLY A 65 -14.21 -4.23 -23.55
N ALA A 66 -14.96 -3.18 -23.90
CA ALA A 66 -16.43 -3.22 -23.91
C ALA A 66 -16.94 -3.19 -25.36
N ILE A 67 -17.88 -4.08 -25.68
CA ILE A 67 -18.53 -4.11 -26.99
C ILE A 67 -19.74 -3.19 -26.93
N ILE A 68 -19.66 -2.04 -27.60
CA ILE A 68 -20.79 -1.14 -27.79
C ILE A 68 -21.03 -1.06 -29.30
N SER A 69 -22.15 -1.62 -29.76
CA SER A 69 -22.63 -1.55 -31.16
C SER A 69 -21.73 -2.18 -32.21
N GLY A 70 -21.24 -3.41 -31.97
CA GLY A 70 -20.57 -4.23 -32.99
C GLY A 70 -19.17 -3.78 -33.45
N ALA A 71 -18.65 -2.68 -32.90
CA ALA A 71 -17.26 -2.26 -33.08
C ALA A 71 -16.54 -2.35 -31.73
N GLN A 72 -15.47 -3.15 -31.64
CA GLN A 72 -14.56 -3.07 -30.51
C GLN A 72 -13.92 -1.67 -30.50
N ARG A 73 -14.30 -0.84 -29.53
CA ARG A 73 -13.53 0.36 -29.20
C ARG A 73 -12.53 -0.02 -28.13
N GLN A 74 -11.27 -0.06 -28.52
CA GLN A 74 -10.16 -0.24 -27.59
C GLN A 74 -10.01 1.02 -26.73
N ARG A 75 -9.62 0.86 -25.47
CA ARG A 75 -9.19 1.96 -24.58
C ARG A 75 -10.27 3.03 -24.42
N LEU A 76 -11.50 2.63 -24.10
CA LEU A 76 -12.61 3.53 -23.75
C LEU A 76 -12.28 4.34 -22.47
N GLY A 77 -11.45 5.36 -22.62
CA GLY A 77 -11.01 6.20 -21.51
C GLY A 77 -9.88 5.63 -20.66
N ALA A 78 -9.26 4.49 -21.01
CA ALA A 78 -8.23 3.86 -20.17
C ALA A 78 -7.09 4.83 -19.79
N ASN A 79 -6.64 5.68 -20.74
CA ASN A 79 -5.61 6.68 -20.43
C ASN A 79 -6.13 7.78 -19.50
N GLN A 80 -7.37 8.25 -19.69
CA GLN A 80 -7.98 9.25 -18.81
C GLN A 80 -8.32 8.70 -17.43
N ALA A 81 -8.63 7.39 -17.32
CA ALA A 81 -8.89 6.70 -16.06
C ALA A 81 -7.60 6.44 -15.27
N LEU A 82 -6.47 6.23 -15.97
CA LEU A 82 -5.15 6.03 -15.35
C LEU A 82 -4.38 7.33 -15.14
N ASP A 83 -4.77 8.44 -15.79
CA ASP A 83 -4.12 9.75 -15.67
C ASP A 83 -3.92 10.22 -14.22
N PRO A 84 -4.90 10.06 -13.29
CA PRO A 84 -4.71 10.43 -11.88
C PRO A 84 -3.67 9.57 -11.14
N PHE A 85 -3.28 8.43 -11.71
CA PHE A 85 -2.33 7.46 -11.14
C PHE A 85 -1.02 7.40 -11.94
N GLY A 86 -0.79 8.31 -12.89
CA GLY A 86 0.40 8.32 -13.73
C GLY A 86 1.72 8.47 -12.94
N ASP A 87 1.65 8.94 -11.69
CA ASP A 87 2.79 9.08 -10.78
C ASP A 87 2.85 7.97 -9.70
N PHE A 88 2.00 6.95 -9.77
CA PHE A 88 1.87 5.94 -8.72
C PHE A 88 3.16 5.18 -8.43
N ASP A 89 3.91 4.79 -9.47
CA ASP A 89 5.20 4.11 -9.31
C ASP A 89 6.21 4.99 -8.56
N GLN A 90 6.27 6.28 -8.91
CA GLN A 90 7.14 7.24 -8.23
C GLN A 90 6.72 7.45 -6.78
N ARG A 91 5.40 7.46 -6.49
CA ARG A 91 4.89 7.50 -5.11
C ARG A 91 5.34 6.27 -4.33
N LEU A 92 5.18 5.07 -4.87
CA LEU A 92 5.63 3.83 -4.21
C LEU A 92 7.13 3.82 -3.95
N GLN A 93 7.95 4.26 -4.92
CA GLN A 93 9.40 4.39 -4.75
C GLN A 93 9.76 5.42 -3.67
N ASN A 94 9.08 6.57 -3.64
CA ASN A 94 9.30 7.58 -2.62
C ASN A 94 8.92 7.08 -1.23
N GLU A 95 7.75 6.44 -1.08
CA GLU A 95 7.29 5.90 0.20
C GLU A 95 8.22 4.78 0.69
N SER A 96 8.63 3.87 -0.19
CA SER A 96 9.59 2.83 0.13
C SER A 96 10.93 3.40 0.64
N ARG A 97 11.42 4.48 0.01
CA ARG A 97 12.62 5.20 0.48
C ARG A 97 12.38 5.92 1.82
N THR A 98 11.22 6.53 2.02
CA THR A 98 10.84 7.15 3.30
C THR A 98 10.82 6.12 4.42
N LEU A 99 10.20 4.96 4.19
CA LEU A 99 10.17 3.85 5.14
C LEU A 99 11.58 3.31 5.43
N MET A 100 12.44 3.22 4.42
CA MET A 100 13.84 2.80 4.58
C MET A 100 14.68 3.77 5.45
N ALA A 101 14.32 5.06 5.46
CA ALA A 101 14.99 6.07 6.27
C ALA A 101 14.53 6.09 7.74
N VAL A 102 13.51 5.31 8.11
CA VAL A 102 13.08 5.21 9.51
C VAL A 102 14.11 4.39 10.30
N GLU A 103 14.61 4.99 11.38
CA GLU A 103 15.59 4.34 12.25
C GLU A 103 15.05 3.06 12.90
N PRO A 104 15.87 2.01 13.05
CA PRO A 104 15.47 0.80 13.74
C PRO A 104 15.10 1.09 15.20
N THR A 105 13.92 0.66 15.62
CA THR A 105 13.49 0.74 17.03
C THR A 105 13.81 -0.55 17.78
N GLY A 106 14.00 -1.66 17.07
CA GLY A 106 14.37 -2.95 17.64
C GLY A 106 15.72 -3.46 17.13
N MET A 107 16.08 -4.67 17.55
CA MET A 107 17.30 -5.34 17.13
C MET A 107 16.97 -6.63 16.39
N MET A 108 17.74 -6.92 15.34
CA MET A 108 17.66 -8.20 14.64
C MET A 108 18.64 -9.20 15.26
N ARG A 109 18.13 -10.23 15.93
CA ARG A 109 18.95 -11.34 16.44
C ARG A 109 18.91 -12.52 15.46
N ASN A 110 19.95 -13.34 15.49
CA ASN A 110 20.02 -14.59 14.75
C ASN A 110 20.53 -15.67 15.71
N PRO A 111 19.64 -16.25 16.55
CA PRO A 111 20.03 -17.22 17.56
C PRO A 111 20.69 -18.48 16.98
N TRP A 112 20.33 -18.87 15.75
CA TRP A 112 20.96 -19.97 15.02
C TRP A 112 20.55 -19.91 13.53
N GLY A 113 21.38 -20.53 12.68
CA GLY A 113 21.28 -20.41 11.22
C GLY A 113 19.87 -20.57 10.65
N GLY A 114 19.36 -19.49 10.06
CA GLY A 114 18.05 -19.43 9.40
C GLY A 114 16.91 -18.89 10.26
N ARG A 115 17.05 -18.90 11.59
CA ARG A 115 16.09 -18.26 12.50
C ARG A 115 16.52 -16.84 12.82
N PHE A 116 15.71 -15.89 12.42
CA PHE A 116 15.87 -14.49 12.77
C PHE A 116 14.83 -14.10 13.82
N GLU A 117 15.22 -13.28 14.79
CA GLU A 117 14.37 -12.83 15.89
C GLU A 117 14.40 -11.29 15.93
N PRO A 118 13.42 -10.63 15.29
CA PRO A 118 13.19 -9.22 15.46
C PRO A 118 12.71 -8.94 16.89
N LEU A 119 13.62 -8.45 17.73
CA LEU A 119 13.37 -8.11 19.12
C LEU A 119 12.99 -6.64 19.23
N GLY A 120 11.70 -6.35 19.43
CA GLY A 120 11.18 -5.01 19.61
C GLY A 120 11.66 -4.36 20.92
N ASP A 121 11.50 -3.05 21.01
CA ASP A 121 11.83 -2.28 22.23
C ASP A 121 10.73 -2.32 23.30
N GLY A 122 9.56 -2.89 22.97
CA GLY A 122 8.41 -2.97 23.87
C GLY A 122 7.69 -1.63 24.11
N VAL A 123 8.07 -0.55 23.43
CA VAL A 123 7.51 0.80 23.71
C VAL A 123 7.22 1.65 22.47
N SER A 124 7.94 1.48 21.37
CA SER A 124 7.74 2.28 20.17
C SER A 124 6.41 1.96 19.49
N SER A 125 5.77 2.99 18.95
CA SER A 125 4.51 2.92 18.19
C SER A 125 4.67 2.37 16.78
N LEU A 126 5.90 2.12 16.34
CA LEU A 126 6.27 1.41 15.13
C LEU A 126 7.51 0.58 15.49
N GLN A 127 7.50 -0.71 15.18
CA GLN A 127 8.65 -1.58 15.37
C GLN A 127 9.40 -1.74 14.06
N VAL A 128 10.60 -1.16 13.97
CA VAL A 128 11.41 -1.16 12.75
C VAL A 128 12.62 -2.07 12.90
N PHE A 129 12.81 -2.93 11.91
CA PHE A 129 13.90 -3.89 11.85
C PHE A 129 14.60 -3.86 10.50
N MET A 130 15.88 -4.22 10.49
CA MET A 130 16.71 -4.22 9.29
C MET A 130 17.23 -5.61 8.97
N LEU A 131 17.19 -5.96 7.69
CA LEU A 131 17.87 -7.11 7.11
C LEU A 131 18.68 -6.67 5.88
N THR A 132 19.81 -7.31 5.67
CA THR A 132 20.48 -7.33 4.38
C THR A 132 19.83 -8.36 3.46
N ALA A 133 20.01 -8.23 2.15
CA ALA A 133 19.54 -9.21 1.17
C ALA A 133 20.03 -10.64 1.44
N ALA A 134 21.26 -10.79 1.94
CA ALA A 134 21.82 -12.07 2.33
C ALA A 134 21.11 -12.67 3.55
N GLN A 135 20.82 -11.85 4.57
CA GLN A 135 20.06 -12.29 5.74
C GLN A 135 18.63 -12.65 5.35
N ALA A 136 17.95 -11.80 4.56
CA ALA A 136 16.60 -12.07 4.06
C ALA A 136 16.52 -13.39 3.29
N SER A 137 17.50 -13.66 2.41
CA SER A 137 17.55 -14.92 1.64
C SER A 137 17.86 -16.15 2.49
N ALA A 138 18.45 -15.96 3.68
CA ALA A 138 18.74 -17.03 4.62
C ALA A 138 17.58 -17.31 5.60
N VAL A 139 16.53 -16.48 5.63
CA VAL A 139 15.43 -16.65 6.57
C VAL A 139 14.66 -17.94 6.27
N THR A 140 14.58 -18.80 7.29
CA THR A 140 13.68 -19.96 7.35
C THR A 140 12.64 -19.81 8.45
N GLU A 141 12.96 -19.04 9.50
CA GLU A 141 12.05 -18.69 10.60
C GLU A 141 12.22 -17.22 10.96
N ILE A 142 11.12 -16.52 11.27
CA ILE A 142 11.16 -15.17 11.81
C ILE A 142 10.27 -15.05 13.05
N ASP A 143 10.89 -14.89 14.21
CA ASP A 143 10.22 -14.89 15.51
C ASP A 143 10.20 -13.50 16.12
N PHE A 144 9.06 -12.81 16.01
CA PHE A 144 8.92 -11.47 16.57
C PHE A 144 8.75 -11.56 18.08
N ALA A 145 9.64 -10.91 18.81
CA ALA A 145 9.63 -10.91 20.28
C ALA A 145 9.56 -9.49 20.82
N ASN A 146 8.89 -9.32 21.97
CA ASN A 146 8.77 -8.04 22.67
C ASN A 146 8.16 -6.93 21.79
N VAL A 147 7.18 -7.30 20.96
CA VAL A 147 6.45 -6.35 20.12
C VAL A 147 5.19 -5.92 20.87
N PRO A 148 4.99 -4.62 21.13
CA PRO A 148 3.74 -4.16 21.76
C PRO A 148 2.54 -4.58 20.93
N GLY A 149 1.46 -5.00 21.60
CA GLY A 149 0.27 -5.52 20.91
C GLY A 149 -0.25 -4.54 19.84
N ASN A 150 -0.73 -5.07 18.71
CA ASN A 150 -1.28 -4.34 17.56
C ASN A 150 -0.38 -3.24 16.94
N THR A 151 0.85 -3.09 17.40
CA THR A 151 1.78 -2.10 16.84
C THR A 151 2.22 -2.50 15.43
N PRO A 152 2.29 -1.55 14.48
CA PRO A 152 2.87 -1.80 13.16
C PRO A 152 4.32 -2.29 13.23
N ILE A 153 4.67 -3.20 12.33
CA ILE A 153 5.98 -3.80 12.20
C ILE A 153 6.48 -3.52 10.77
N LEU A 154 7.66 -2.92 10.66
CA LEU A 154 8.34 -2.67 9.41
C LEU A 154 9.65 -3.46 9.36
N ILE A 155 9.79 -4.30 8.34
CA ILE A 155 11.05 -4.98 8.03
C ILE A 155 11.61 -4.33 6.78
N ASN A 156 12.65 -3.53 6.96
CA ASN A 156 13.40 -2.90 5.88
C ASN A 156 14.52 -3.85 5.41
N ILE A 157 14.54 -4.14 4.11
CA ILE A 157 15.50 -5.02 3.47
C ILE A 157 16.37 -4.20 2.50
N THR A 158 17.69 -4.29 2.69
CA THR A 158 18.68 -3.54 1.90
C THR A 158 19.50 -4.46 0.99
N GLY A 159 19.84 -3.96 -0.19
CA GLY A 159 20.51 -4.71 -1.25
C GLY A 159 19.56 -5.59 -2.09
N GLY A 160 20.14 -6.39 -2.97
CA GLY A 160 19.44 -7.33 -3.84
C GLY A 160 20.42 -8.01 -4.81
N PRO A 161 19.99 -9.07 -5.54
CA PRO A 161 18.67 -9.68 -5.53
C PRO A 161 18.37 -10.45 -4.23
N VAL A 162 17.08 -10.70 -3.94
CA VAL A 162 16.64 -11.50 -2.78
C VAL A 162 15.87 -12.72 -3.25
N THR A 163 16.17 -13.89 -2.69
CA THR A 163 15.39 -15.13 -2.90
C THR A 163 15.03 -15.74 -1.56
N MET A 164 13.74 -15.77 -1.24
CA MET A 164 13.22 -16.34 0.01
C MET A 164 12.51 -17.64 -0.31
N SER A 165 13.09 -18.76 0.13
CA SER A 165 12.64 -20.11 -0.28
C SER A 165 12.17 -21.01 0.87
N GLY A 166 12.44 -20.64 2.13
CA GLY A 166 12.25 -21.53 3.28
C GLY A 166 11.51 -20.92 4.47
N LEU A 167 11.00 -19.69 4.38
CA LEU A 167 10.28 -19.06 5.49
C LEU A 167 9.01 -19.86 5.82
N SER A 168 8.93 -20.53 6.96
CA SER A 168 7.81 -21.43 7.27
C SER A 168 7.36 -21.39 8.74
N TRP A 169 7.90 -20.43 9.49
CA TRP A 169 7.62 -20.24 10.90
C TRP A 169 7.64 -18.75 11.22
N VAL A 170 6.47 -18.19 11.53
CA VAL A 170 6.27 -16.76 11.80
C VAL A 170 5.46 -16.60 13.08
N PRO A 171 6.08 -16.73 14.27
CA PRO A 171 5.42 -16.40 15.52
C PRO A 171 5.56 -14.92 15.87
N ILE A 172 4.57 -14.40 16.61
CA ILE A 172 4.68 -13.12 17.31
C ILE A 172 4.39 -13.36 18.79
N ASP A 173 5.35 -13.03 19.64
CA ASP A 173 5.33 -13.26 21.09
C ASP A 173 4.89 -14.69 21.46
N GLY A 174 5.43 -15.67 20.72
CA GLY A 174 5.17 -17.10 20.90
C GLY A 174 3.88 -17.64 20.26
N VAL A 175 3.05 -16.79 19.64
CA VAL A 175 1.86 -17.22 18.90
C VAL A 175 2.19 -17.36 17.43
N ARG A 176 2.10 -18.58 16.89
CA ARG A 176 2.34 -18.85 15.46
C ARG A 176 1.23 -18.24 14.60
N VAL A 177 1.53 -17.19 13.83
CA VAL A 177 0.53 -16.43 13.05
C VAL A 177 0.41 -16.90 11.60
N ASP A 178 1.37 -17.68 11.10
CA ASP A 178 1.35 -18.31 9.77
C ASP A 178 0.55 -19.63 9.74
N ASP A 179 0.15 -20.15 10.90
CA ASP A 179 -0.61 -21.40 11.01
C ASP A 179 -2.12 -21.14 10.91
N PRO A 180 -2.79 -21.55 9.82
CA PRO A 180 -4.23 -21.34 9.70
C PRO A 180 -5.05 -22.12 10.75
N ALA A 181 -4.46 -23.13 11.40
CA ALA A 181 -5.11 -23.90 12.47
C ALA A 181 -4.99 -23.23 13.85
N SER A 182 -4.09 -22.27 14.04
CA SER A 182 -3.82 -21.67 15.35
C SER A 182 -4.81 -20.55 15.73
N SER A 183 -5.24 -19.74 14.77
CA SER A 183 -6.35 -18.76 14.87
C SER A 183 -6.39 -17.86 13.62
N SER A 184 -7.52 -17.81 12.91
CA SER A 184 -7.69 -16.90 11.75
C SER A 184 -7.57 -15.42 12.13
N THR A 185 -7.87 -15.06 13.38
CA THR A 185 -7.74 -13.70 13.89
C THR A 185 -6.27 -13.31 14.08
N ALA A 186 -5.41 -14.25 14.47
CA ALA A 186 -3.98 -14.00 14.66
C ALA A 186 -3.30 -13.69 13.32
N LEU A 187 -3.59 -14.49 12.28
CA LEU A 187 -3.10 -14.23 10.92
C LEU A 187 -3.58 -12.87 10.40
N GLY A 188 -4.88 -12.57 10.50
CA GLY A 188 -5.43 -11.30 10.01
C GLY A 188 -4.83 -10.09 10.72
N ASN A 189 -4.67 -10.17 12.04
CA ASN A 189 -4.03 -9.12 12.83
C ASN A 189 -2.56 -8.91 12.43
N ALA A 190 -1.80 -10.00 12.31
CA ALA A 190 -0.40 -9.94 11.89
C ALA A 190 -0.25 -9.41 10.47
N ALA A 191 -1.04 -9.90 9.52
CA ALA A 191 -1.01 -9.46 8.13
C ALA A 191 -1.40 -7.98 7.99
N SER A 192 -2.29 -7.46 8.83
CA SER A 192 -2.68 -6.04 8.81
C SER A 192 -1.60 -5.08 9.32
N ARG A 193 -0.60 -5.59 10.05
CA ARG A 193 0.39 -4.75 10.75
C ARG A 193 1.83 -4.97 10.31
N ILE A 194 2.14 -6.03 9.57
CA ILE A 194 3.51 -6.31 9.07
C ILE A 194 3.67 -5.78 7.64
N ALA A 195 4.72 -5.00 7.42
CA ALA A 195 5.17 -4.57 6.10
C ALA A 195 6.63 -4.99 5.85
N TRP A 196 6.89 -5.57 4.68
CA TRP A 196 8.20 -5.96 4.18
C TRP A 196 8.61 -4.99 3.08
N ASN A 197 9.61 -4.16 3.34
CA ASN A 197 10.05 -3.09 2.44
C ASN A 197 11.41 -3.41 1.82
N PHE A 198 11.40 -3.80 0.55
CA PHE A 198 12.58 -4.12 -0.26
C PHE A 198 13.03 -2.88 -1.06
N ALA A 199 13.45 -1.82 -0.37
CA ALA A 199 13.57 -0.50 -0.99
C ALA A 199 14.62 -0.37 -2.10
N THR A 200 15.63 -1.25 -2.10
CA THR A 200 16.71 -1.21 -3.10
C THR A 200 16.84 -2.53 -3.88
N ALA A 201 15.92 -3.47 -3.68
CA ALA A 201 16.04 -4.77 -4.32
C ALA A 201 15.56 -4.67 -5.78
N THR A 202 16.45 -4.98 -6.72
CA THR A 202 16.13 -5.01 -8.15
C THR A 202 15.40 -6.27 -8.59
N ALA A 203 15.39 -7.30 -7.74
CA ALA A 203 14.60 -8.52 -7.91
C ALA A 203 14.30 -9.15 -6.55
N VAL A 204 13.05 -9.60 -6.38
CA VAL A 204 12.56 -10.34 -5.21
C VAL A 204 11.87 -11.60 -5.70
N ALA A 205 12.39 -12.77 -5.32
CA ALA A 205 11.79 -14.06 -5.63
C ALA A 205 11.30 -14.71 -4.33
N ILE A 206 10.02 -15.05 -4.31
CA ILE A 206 9.41 -15.87 -3.26
C ILE A 206 9.15 -17.24 -3.86
N THR A 207 9.86 -18.26 -3.38
CA THR A 207 9.84 -19.59 -3.98
C THR A 207 9.67 -20.66 -2.90
N GLY A 208 9.63 -21.93 -3.33
CA GLY A 208 9.60 -23.06 -2.41
C GLY A 208 8.33 -23.08 -1.56
N SER A 209 8.51 -23.31 -0.26
CA SER A 209 7.42 -23.37 0.73
C SER A 209 7.31 -22.11 1.57
N SER A 210 7.83 -20.97 1.08
CA SER A 210 7.81 -19.71 1.83
C SER A 210 6.39 -19.24 2.15
N GLN A 211 6.15 -18.88 3.41
CA GLN A 211 4.92 -18.35 3.95
C GLN A 211 5.17 -16.91 4.41
N PHE A 212 4.57 -15.95 3.73
CA PHE A 212 4.65 -14.54 4.11
C PHE A 212 3.39 -14.11 4.83
N VAL A 213 3.60 -13.33 5.90
CA VAL A 213 2.53 -12.64 6.62
C VAL A 213 2.80 -11.14 6.50
N GLY A 214 1.84 -10.40 5.97
CA GLY A 214 1.95 -8.95 5.78
C GLY A 214 1.93 -8.50 4.33
N ALA A 215 2.19 -7.20 4.13
CA ALA A 215 2.30 -6.57 2.82
C ALA A 215 3.76 -6.54 2.35
N ILE A 216 3.97 -6.66 1.04
CA ILE A 216 5.30 -6.56 0.41
C ILE A 216 5.33 -5.29 -0.44
N LEU A 217 6.36 -4.47 -0.22
CA LEU A 217 6.68 -3.28 -1.00
C LEU A 217 8.05 -3.47 -1.63
N ALA A 218 8.08 -3.64 -2.96
CA ALA A 218 9.31 -3.86 -3.73
C ALA A 218 9.29 -3.06 -5.05
N PRO A 219 9.29 -1.72 -4.98
CA PRO A 219 8.99 -0.87 -6.14
C PRO A 219 10.10 -0.85 -7.20
N GLU A 220 11.31 -1.29 -6.87
CA GLU A 220 12.44 -1.42 -7.80
C GLU A 220 12.58 -2.84 -8.35
N ALA A 221 11.81 -3.80 -7.83
CA ALA A 221 11.91 -5.19 -8.23
C ALA A 221 11.16 -5.42 -9.53
N GLY A 222 11.86 -5.93 -10.55
CA GLY A 222 11.21 -6.34 -11.79
C GLY A 222 10.29 -7.54 -11.55
N THR A 223 9.04 -7.45 -12.02
CA THR A 223 8.15 -8.61 -12.12
C THR A 223 8.40 -9.30 -13.46
N THR A 224 9.19 -10.37 -13.46
CA THR A 224 9.19 -11.31 -14.60
C THR A 224 8.07 -12.31 -14.37
N GLU A 225 6.88 -12.07 -14.91
CA GLU A 225 5.90 -13.14 -15.08
C GLU A 225 6.37 -14.02 -16.25
N ALA A 226 6.79 -15.24 -15.94
CA ALA A 226 6.96 -16.24 -16.99
C ALA A 226 5.56 -16.59 -17.52
N ARG A 227 5.24 -16.13 -18.73
CA ARG A 227 4.11 -16.61 -19.53
C ARG A 227 4.37 -18.01 -20.06
#